data_AF-A0A422QPH5-F1
#
_entry.id   AF-A0A422QPH5-F1
#
_cell.length_a   1.000
_cell.length_b   1.000
_cell.length_c   1.000
_cell.angle_alpha   90.00
_cell.angle_beta   90.00
_cell.angle_gamma   90.00
#
_symmetry.space_group_name_H-M   'P 1'
#
loop_
_entity.id
_entity.type
_entity.pdbx_description
1 polymer ?
#
loop_
_entity_poly.entity_id
_entity_poly.type
_entity_poly.pdbx_seq_one_letter_code
_entity_poly.pdbx_strand_id
1 'polypeptide(L)' 'MNTDSIQSAAPVATPVRRARPPKRKTRITIYLDDEVLKEFRNLSERCGTGYQTLINAALRNRLGGPVIESGVA' A
#
# COMPACT_ATOMS: atom_id res chain seq x y z
N MET A 1 -33.96 16.08 44.60
CA MET A 1 -33.89 14.62 44.45
C MET A 1 -33.23 14.37 43.11
N ASN A 2 -32.03 13.83 43.17
CA ASN A 2 -31.02 13.85 42.14
C ASN A 2 -30.63 12.39 41.95
N THR A 3 -30.85 11.86 40.75
CA THR A 3 -30.47 10.51 40.30
C THR A 3 -30.28 10.63 38.78
N ASP A 4 -29.08 10.85 38.27
CA ASP A 4 -27.97 9.90 38.09
C ASP A 4 -28.17 8.94 36.90
N SER A 5 -27.13 8.86 36.08
CA SER A 5 -26.80 7.78 35.15
C SER A 5 -27.65 7.62 33.87
N ILE A 6 -27.17 8.25 32.79
CA ILE A 6 -27.06 7.52 31.51
C ILE A 6 -25.57 7.34 31.22
N GLN A 7 -25.18 6.10 31.45
CA GLN A 7 -23.88 5.50 31.22
C GLN A 7 -23.38 5.76 29.80
N SER A 8 -22.23 6.42 29.72
CA SER A 8 -21.40 6.56 28.52
C SER A 8 -20.99 5.17 28.02
N ALA A 9 -21.50 4.76 26.85
CA ALA A 9 -21.07 3.54 26.18
C ALA A 9 -19.73 3.81 25.47
N ALA A 10 -18.65 3.24 26.02
CA ALA A 10 -17.32 3.30 25.40
C ALA A 10 -17.30 2.52 24.07
N PRO A 11 -16.63 3.03 23.02
CA PRO A 11 -16.51 2.30 21.76
C PRO A 11 -15.56 1.10 21.92
N VAL A 12 -16.05 -0.08 21.54
CA VAL A 12 -15.29 -1.33 21.47
C VAL A 12 -14.17 -1.17 20.44
N ALA A 13 -12.95 -0.96 20.92
CA ALA A 13 -11.79 -0.77 20.06
C ALA A 13 -11.43 -2.08 19.35
N THR A 14 -11.61 -2.10 18.02
CA THR A 14 -11.19 -3.20 17.15
C THR A 14 -9.66 -3.26 17.12
N PRO A 15 -9.02 -4.44 17.25
CA PRO A 15 -7.57 -4.54 17.20
C PRO A 15 -7.09 -4.30 15.76
N VAL A 16 -6.64 -3.08 15.47
CA VAL A 16 -5.95 -2.75 14.22
C VAL A 16 -4.59 -3.45 14.27
N ARG A 17 -4.49 -4.64 13.66
CA ARG A 17 -3.18 -5.26 13.37
C ARG A 17 -2.39 -4.26 12.53
N ARG A 18 -1.44 -3.56 13.16
CA ARG A 18 -0.47 -2.72 12.45
C ARG A 18 0.40 -3.63 11.60
N ALA A 19 -0.02 -3.87 10.37
CA ALA A 19 0.82 -4.44 9.35
C ALA A 19 2.01 -3.50 9.19
N ARG A 20 3.16 -3.90 9.75
CA ARG A 20 4.41 -3.18 9.63
C ARG A 20 4.65 -2.92 8.14
N PRO A 21 4.88 -1.66 7.72
CA PRO A 21 5.11 -1.40 6.30
C PRO A 21 6.30 -2.23 5.84
N PRO A 22 6.21 -2.90 4.67
CA PRO A 22 7.33 -3.64 4.13
C PRO A 22 8.52 -2.67 4.00
N LYS A 23 9.68 -3.06 4.55
CA LYS A 23 10.90 -2.24 4.81
C LYS A 23 11.46 -1.42 3.62
N ARG A 24 10.84 -1.44 2.43
CA ARG A 24 11.33 -0.81 1.19
C ARG A 24 10.23 -0.23 0.29
N LYS A 25 9.00 -0.05 0.79
CA LYS A 25 7.88 0.47 -0.02
C LYS A 25 7.15 1.58 0.72
N THR A 26 7.11 2.74 0.09
CA THR A 26 6.36 3.90 0.56
C THR A 26 4.97 3.88 -0.07
N ARG A 27 3.93 4.09 0.73
CA ARG A 27 2.56 4.31 0.21
C ARG A 27 2.49 5.76 -0.27
N ILE A 28 2.20 5.95 -1.55
CA ILE A 28 2.02 7.26 -2.17
C ILE A 28 0.65 7.31 -2.86
N THR A 29 0.10 8.52 -2.97
CA THR A 29 -1.07 8.80 -3.80
C THR A 29 -0.58 9.46 -5.08
N ILE A 30 -0.83 8.84 -6.23
CA ILE A 30 -0.47 9.36 -7.56
C ILE A 30 -1.66 9.20 -8.49
N TYR A 31 -1.81 10.12 -9.43
CA TYR A 31 -2.66 9.89 -10.59
C TYR A 31 -1.87 9.07 -11.62
N LEU A 32 -2.51 8.07 -12.20
CA LEU A 32 -1.98 7.24 -13.27
C LEU A 32 -3.07 7.09 -14.32
N ASP A 33 -2.70 7.14 -15.58
CA ASP A 33 -3.67 7.04 -16.67
C ASP A 33 -4.41 5.69 -16.62
N ASP A 34 -5.72 5.73 -16.90
CA ASP A 34 -6.59 4.55 -16.87
C ASP A 34 -6.12 3.47 -17.86
N GLU A 35 -5.59 3.89 -19.01
CA GLU A 35 -5.03 3.02 -20.04
C GLU A 35 -3.85 2.21 -19.49
N VAL A 36 -2.93 2.89 -18.78
CA VAL A 36 -1.77 2.26 -18.15
C VAL A 36 -2.22 1.27 -17.08
N LEU A 37 -3.20 1.64 -16.25
CA LEU A 37 -3.71 0.76 -15.22
C LEU A 37 -4.38 -0.50 -15.81
N LYS A 38 -5.13 -0.34 -16.91
CA LYS A 38 -5.80 -1.44 -17.62
C LYS A 38 -4.79 -2.43 -18.20
N GLU A 39 -3.75 -1.94 -18.86
CA GLU A 39 -2.71 -2.80 -19.43
C GLU A 39 -1.98 -3.60 -18.33
N PHE A 40 -1.60 -2.96 -17.23
CA PHE A 40 -0.95 -3.67 -16.13
C PHE A 40 -1.87 -4.65 -15.39
N ARG A 41 -3.19 -4.41 -15.39
CA ARG A 41 -4.17 -5.40 -14.89
C ARG A 41 -4.23 -6.64 -15.78
N ASN A 42 -4.35 -6.45 -17.09
CA ASN A 42 -4.35 -7.54 -18.07
C ASN A 42 -3.05 -8.36 -17.98
N LEU A 43 -1.90 -7.68 -17.87
CA LEU A 43 -0.60 -8.32 -17.66
C LEU A 43 -0.55 -9.08 -16.33
N SER A 44 -1.13 -8.53 -15.25
CA SER A 44 -1.15 -9.18 -13.94
C SER A 44 -1.92 -10.49 -13.93
N GLU A 45 -3.03 -10.56 -14.67
CA GLU A 45 -3.85 -11.76 -14.82
C GLU A 45 -3.09 -12.85 -15.58
N ARG A 46 -2.35 -12.49 -16.63
CA ARG A 46 -1.54 -13.43 -17.43
C ARG A 46 -0.30 -13.92 -16.68
N CYS A 47 0.38 -13.04 -15.95
CA CYS A 47 1.62 -13.36 -15.26
C CYS A 47 1.42 -13.90 -13.83
N GLY A 48 0.19 -13.91 -13.31
CA GLY A 48 -0.11 -14.31 -11.92
C GLY A 48 0.57 -13.43 -10.86
N THR A 49 0.99 -12.22 -11.24
CA THR A 49 1.74 -11.29 -10.37
C THR A 49 0.99 -9.96 -10.31
N GLY A 50 0.79 -9.39 -9.12
CA GLY A 50 -0.02 -8.18 -8.96
C GLY A 50 0.44 -6.99 -9.82
N TYR A 51 -0.52 -6.24 -10.37
CA TYR A 51 -0.28 -5.08 -11.26
C TYR A 51 0.70 -4.05 -10.66
N GLN A 52 0.63 -3.81 -9.35
CA GLN A 52 1.54 -2.86 -8.68
C GLN A 52 3.01 -3.33 -8.72
N THR A 53 3.24 -4.64 -8.67
CA THR A 53 4.59 -5.22 -8.79
C THR A 53 5.12 -5.02 -10.20
N LEU A 54 4.27 -5.22 -11.20
CA LEU A 54 4.63 -5.01 -12.61
C LEU A 54 4.94 -3.55 -12.91
N ILE A 55 4.13 -2.62 -12.39
CA ILE A 55 4.38 -1.17 -12.50
C ILE A 55 5.74 -0.83 -11.89
N ASN A 56 6.02 -1.29 -10.66
CA ASN A 56 7.31 -1.04 -10.01
C ASN A 56 8.49 -1.67 -10.77
N ALA A 57 8.31 -2.84 -11.38
CA ALA A 57 9.34 -3.48 -12.19
C ALA A 57 9.63 -2.67 -13.47
N ALA A 58 8.59 -2.18 -14.15
CA ALA A 58 8.72 -1.32 -15.32
C ALA A 58 9.44 0.00 -14.98
N LEU A 59 9.08 0.63 -13.86
CA LEU A 59 9.77 1.84 -13.37
C LEU A 59 11.25 1.57 -13.07
N ARG A 60 11.58 0.46 -12.38
CA ARG A 60 12.98 0.08 -12.11
C ARG A 60 13.77 -0.19 -13.38
N ASN A 61 13.14 -0.82 -14.38
CA ASN A 61 13.78 -1.08 -15.66
C ASN A 61 14.11 0.26 -16.38
N ARG A 62 13.18 1.23 -16.34
CA ARG A 62 13.41 2.56 -16.90
C ARG A 62 14.49 3.36 -16.19
N LEU A 63 14.62 3.18 -14.87
CA LEU A 63 15.67 3.83 -14.07
C LEU A 63 17.05 3.13 -14.19
N GLY A 64 17.18 2.04 -14.97
CA GLY A 64 18.47 1.44 -15.31
C GLY A 64 18.93 0.24 -14.45
N GLY A 65 18.07 -0.40 -13.64
CA GLY A 65 18.49 -1.53 -12.79
C GLY A 65 19.17 -1.11 -11.48
N PRO A 66 19.30 -2.03 -10.50
CA PRO A 66 18.88 -1.76 -9.14
C PRO A 66 19.72 -0.68 -8.47
N VAL A 67 19.05 0.31 -7.86
CA VAL A 67 19.65 1.05 -6.74
C VAL A 67 19.75 0.07 -5.56
N ILE A 68 20.74 -0.81 -5.63
CA ILE A 68 21.47 -1.27 -4.44
C ILE A 68 22.51 -0.19 -4.18
N GLU A 69 22.70 0.15 -2.90
CA GLU A 69 23.55 1.24 -2.37
C GLU A 69 22.84 2.60 -2.23
N SER A 70 22.30 2.87 -1.04
CA SER A 70 23.13 3.46 0.02
C SER A 70 22.34 3.59 1.34
N GLY A 71 23.08 3.50 2.45
CA GLY A 71 22.63 3.35 3.83
C GLY A 71 23.09 1.99 4.34
N VAL A 72 24.38 1.70 4.52
CA VAL A 72 25.41 2.43 5.31
C VAL A 72 24.89 2.79 6.71
N ALA A 73 25.42 2.06 7.69
CA ALA A 73 25.44 2.27 9.15
C ALA A 73 24.10 2.36 9.89
#